data_AF-A0A6N9PY55-F1
#
_entry.id   AF-A0A6N9PY55-F1
#
_cell.length_a   1.000
_cell.length_b   1.000
_cell.length_c   1.000
_cell.angle_alpha   90.00
_cell.angle_beta   90.00
_cell.angle_gamma   90.00
#
_symmetry.space_group_name_H-M   'P 1'
#
loop_
_entity.id
_entity.type
_entity.pdbx_description
1 polymer ?
#
loop_
_entity_poly.entity_id
_entity_poly.type
_entity_poly.pdbx_seq_one_letter_code
_entity_poly.pdbx_strand_id
1 'polypeptide(L)'
;MEENNKRDYEDSFIDDLQAYEYNEMVEKANNVVLGFAAGTGATGVIPIPFADAPMMIAEQVAMMAAINGVFHIDISKDALKSLAVAAIGVGGATVLGKTVAANLFKLIPGAGSVVGGVISAGTAGVITLALGKAYIEVCKAIKMGKLRQNELTSKAGKDMLKEAFKAQMKKKKE
;
A
#
# COMPACT_ATOMS: atom_id res chain seq x y z
N MET A 1 38.65 -21.71 21.39
CA MET A 1 37.30 -21.45 21.93
C MET A 1 36.91 -19.98 21.82
N GLU A 2 37.83 -19.01 21.87
CA GLU A 2 37.53 -17.56 21.69
C GLU A 2 37.08 -17.16 20.27
N GLU A 3 37.60 -17.80 19.21
CA GLU A 3 37.18 -17.49 17.82
C GLU A 3 35.73 -17.88 17.50
N ASN A 4 35.14 -18.82 18.24
CA ASN A 4 33.75 -19.22 18.04
C ASN A 4 32.77 -18.26 18.72
N ASN A 5 33.13 -17.78 19.91
CA ASN A 5 32.36 -16.77 20.64
C ASN A 5 32.35 -15.41 19.94
N LYS A 6 33.47 -15.04 19.28
CA LYS A 6 33.57 -13.78 18.54
C LYS A 6 32.72 -13.78 17.26
N ARG A 7 32.65 -14.91 16.53
CA ARG A 7 31.80 -15.06 15.34
C ARG A 7 30.30 -15.06 15.68
N ASP A 8 29.90 -15.75 16.75
CA ASP A 8 28.49 -15.73 17.20
C ASP A 8 28.05 -14.30 17.62
N TYR A 9 28.98 -13.51 18.18
CA TYR A 9 28.72 -12.11 18.54
C TYR A 9 28.62 -11.19 17.32
N GLU A 10 29.49 -11.40 16.33
CA GLU A 10 29.46 -10.66 15.08
C GLU A 10 28.20 -10.98 14.26
N ASP A 11 27.80 -12.26 14.19
CA ASP A 11 26.59 -12.68 13.49
C ASP A 11 25.30 -12.17 14.16
N SER A 12 25.20 -12.24 15.50
CA SER A 12 24.04 -11.68 16.23
C SER A 12 23.96 -10.16 16.12
N PHE A 13 25.10 -9.46 16.18
CA PHE A 13 25.15 -8.01 15.99
C PHE A 13 24.76 -7.59 14.56
N ILE A 14 25.18 -8.36 13.55
CA ILE A 14 24.78 -8.15 12.15
C ILE A 14 23.28 -8.38 11.97
N ASP A 15 22.70 -9.42 12.59
CA ASP A 15 21.26 -9.70 12.52
C ASP A 15 20.44 -8.58 13.19
N ASP A 16 20.90 -8.07 14.34
CA ASP A 16 20.29 -6.92 15.03
C ASP A 16 20.37 -5.63 14.20
N LEU A 17 21.51 -5.35 13.56
CA LEU A 17 21.69 -4.22 12.65
C LEU A 17 20.77 -4.32 11.44
N GLN A 18 20.67 -5.52 10.84
CA GLN A 18 19.76 -5.77 9.74
C GLN A 18 18.30 -5.59 10.17
N ALA A 19 17.91 -6.13 11.33
CA ALA A 19 16.57 -5.94 11.89
C ALA A 19 16.25 -4.46 12.15
N TYR A 20 17.22 -3.69 12.64
CA TYR A 20 17.10 -2.26 12.85
C TYR A 20 16.92 -1.49 11.53
N GLU A 21 17.78 -1.72 10.54
CA GLU A 21 17.66 -1.11 9.21
C GLU A 21 16.31 -1.44 8.56
N TYR A 22 15.82 -2.68 8.69
CA TYR A 22 14.51 -3.08 8.17
C TYR A 22 13.36 -2.33 8.84
N ASN A 23 13.39 -2.20 10.17
CA ASN A 23 12.36 -1.48 10.91
C ASN A 23 12.34 0.00 10.52
N GLU A 24 13.51 0.62 10.37
CA GLU A 24 13.64 2.00 9.93
C GLU A 24 13.10 2.22 8.50
N MET A 25 13.40 1.31 7.57
CA MET A 25 12.82 1.35 6.21
C MET A 25 11.30 1.23 6.23
N VAL A 26 10.75 0.32 7.04
CA VAL A 26 9.30 0.15 7.19
C VAL A 26 8.66 1.42 7.77
N GLU A 27 9.27 2.03 8.77
CA GLU A 27 8.78 3.28 9.37
C GLU A 27 8.77 4.43 8.36
N LYS A 28 9.90 4.66 7.67
CA LYS A 28 10.00 5.68 6.61
C LYS A 28 8.98 5.46 5.50
N ALA A 29 8.79 4.21 5.06
CA ALA A 29 7.80 3.89 4.04
C ALA A 29 6.36 4.10 4.52
N ASN A 30 6.05 3.80 5.79
CA ASN A 30 4.74 4.13 6.36
C ASN A 30 4.48 5.64 6.39
N ASN A 31 5.50 6.46 6.67
CA ASN A 31 5.39 7.92 6.64
C ASN A 31 5.10 8.44 5.22
N VAL A 32 5.73 7.84 4.20
CA VAL A 32 5.39 8.11 2.79
C VAL A 32 3.91 7.81 2.54
N VAL A 33 3.45 6.62 2.91
CA VAL A 33 2.06 6.18 2.72
C VAL A 33 1.07 7.11 3.43
N LEU A 34 1.39 7.55 4.65
CA LEU A 34 0.58 8.51 5.40
C LEU A 34 0.53 9.88 4.71
N GLY A 35 1.65 10.35 4.17
CA GLY A 35 1.69 11.60 3.40
C GLY A 35 0.78 11.58 2.17
N PHE A 36 0.83 10.51 1.37
CA PHE A 36 -0.07 10.32 0.22
C PHE A 36 -1.54 10.16 0.66
N ALA A 37 -1.81 9.42 1.74
CA ALA A 37 -3.16 9.25 2.26
C ALA A 37 -3.76 10.56 2.83
N ALA A 38 -2.93 11.41 3.44
CA ALA A 38 -3.34 12.72 3.92
C ALA A 38 -3.57 13.71 2.76
N GLY A 39 -2.70 13.69 1.74
CA GLY A 39 -2.85 14.51 0.53
C GLY A 39 -4.11 14.21 -0.27
N THR A 40 -4.46 12.92 -0.38
CA THR A 40 -5.73 12.47 -1.01
C THR A 40 -6.98 12.86 -0.21
N GLY A 41 -6.85 13.13 1.10
CA GLY A 41 -7.94 13.65 1.92
C GLY A 41 -8.19 15.15 1.73
N ALA A 42 -7.17 15.92 1.32
CA ALA A 42 -7.23 17.37 1.20
C ALA A 42 -7.93 17.87 -0.08
N THR A 43 -7.98 17.06 -1.15
CA THR A 43 -8.70 17.37 -2.40
C THR A 43 -10.21 17.07 -2.32
N GLY A 44 -10.72 16.84 -1.11
CA GLY A 44 -12.05 16.29 -0.79
C GLY A 44 -13.28 17.15 -1.07
N VAL A 45 -13.51 17.56 -2.32
CA VAL A 45 -14.80 18.19 -2.73
C VAL A 45 -15.37 17.69 -4.05
N ILE A 46 -14.75 16.71 -4.70
CA ILE A 46 -15.31 16.09 -5.91
C ILE A 46 -15.77 14.67 -5.53
N PRO A 47 -17.08 14.33 -5.67
CA PRO A 47 -17.48 12.94 -5.65
C PRO A 47 -16.65 12.26 -6.74
N ILE A 48 -15.82 11.27 -6.39
CA ILE A 48 -14.98 10.56 -7.37
C ILE A 48 -15.75 9.32 -7.86
N PRO A 49 -16.55 9.38 -8.96
CA PRO A 49 -17.03 8.19 -9.63
C PRO A 49 -15.95 7.70 -10.59
N PHE A 50 -14.80 7.22 -10.11
CA PHE A 50 -13.73 6.66 -10.96
C PHE A 50 -13.28 7.52 -12.17
N ALA A 51 -13.67 8.80 -12.22
CA ALA A 51 -13.74 9.56 -13.47
C ALA A 51 -12.37 9.92 -14.05
N ASP A 52 -11.30 9.78 -13.25
CA ASP A 52 -9.91 9.90 -13.71
C ASP A 52 -9.06 8.68 -13.25
N ALA A 53 -9.51 7.46 -13.60
CA ALA A 53 -8.76 6.23 -13.34
C ALA A 53 -7.25 6.31 -13.70
N PRO A 54 -6.81 6.98 -14.78
CA PRO A 54 -5.39 7.18 -15.06
C PRO A 54 -4.65 8.02 -14.01
N MET A 55 -5.27 9.09 -13.51
CA MET A 55 -4.68 9.96 -12.48
C MET A 55 -4.58 9.23 -11.14
N MET A 56 -5.62 8.49 -10.76
CA MET A 56 -5.62 7.66 -9.55
C MET A 56 -4.50 6.60 -9.59
N ILE A 57 -4.32 5.93 -10.72
CA ILE A 57 -3.23 4.95 -10.88
C ILE A 57 -1.86 5.65 -10.84
N ALA A 58 -1.72 6.83 -11.43
CA ALA A 58 -0.47 7.59 -11.39
C ALA A 58 -0.05 7.93 -9.95
N GLU A 59 -1.01 8.31 -9.10
CA GLU A 59 -0.76 8.58 -7.69
C GLU A 59 -0.29 7.34 -6.92
N GLN A 60 -0.94 6.19 -7.13
CA GLN A 60 -0.50 4.93 -6.50
C GLN A 60 0.89 4.51 -6.98
N VAL A 61 1.21 4.72 -8.26
CA VAL A 61 2.55 4.47 -8.81
C VAL A 61 3.61 5.40 -8.20
N ALA A 62 3.29 6.67 -7.99
CA ALA A 62 4.21 7.63 -7.34
C ALA A 62 4.51 7.23 -5.90
N MET A 63 3.48 6.83 -5.14
CA MET A 63 3.65 6.32 -3.77
C MET A 63 4.51 5.05 -3.75
N MET A 64 4.24 4.08 -4.62
CA MET A 64 5.02 2.85 -4.72
C MET A 64 6.48 3.12 -5.13
N ALA A 65 6.72 4.08 -6.03
CA ALA A 65 8.07 4.49 -6.42
C ALA A 65 8.83 5.15 -5.24
N ALA A 66 8.16 5.97 -4.43
CA ALA A 66 8.74 6.54 -3.23
C ALA A 66 9.09 5.47 -2.18
N ILE A 67 8.23 4.47 -1.98
CA ILE A 67 8.51 3.30 -1.13
C ILE A 67 9.74 2.54 -1.65
N ASN A 68 9.86 2.34 -2.96
CA ASN A 68 11.04 1.71 -3.55
C ASN A 68 12.33 2.48 -3.29
N GLY A 69 12.28 3.80 -3.27
CA GLY A 69 13.41 4.64 -2.88
C GLY A 69 13.87 4.36 -1.45
N VAL A 70 12.92 4.16 -0.51
CA VAL A 70 13.20 3.81 0.89
C VAL A 70 13.80 2.41 1.02
N PHE A 71 13.25 1.45 0.27
CA PHE A 71 13.73 0.07 0.29
C PHE A 71 14.92 -0.15 -0.65
N HIS A 72 15.40 0.82 -1.40
CA HIS A 72 16.45 0.62 -2.42
C HIS A 72 16.15 -0.59 -3.36
N ILE A 73 14.92 -0.65 -3.88
CA ILE A 73 14.47 -1.67 -4.83
C ILE A 73 14.27 -0.98 -6.19
N ASP A 74 14.76 -1.59 -7.27
CA ASP A 74 14.59 -1.04 -8.62
C ASP A 74 13.46 -1.75 -9.37
N ILE A 75 12.29 -1.12 -9.40
CA ILE A 75 11.11 -1.61 -10.12
C ILE A 75 10.67 -0.54 -11.11
N SER A 76 10.48 -0.95 -12.37
CA SER A 76 10.05 -0.05 -13.43
C SER A 76 8.66 0.55 -13.17
N LYS A 77 8.42 1.78 -13.66
CA LYS A 77 7.11 2.44 -13.52
C LYS A 77 5.96 1.61 -14.13
N ASP A 78 6.21 0.89 -15.21
CA ASP A 78 5.22 0.00 -15.84
C ASP A 78 4.88 -1.21 -14.98
N ALA A 79 5.87 -1.77 -14.29
CA ALA A 79 5.67 -2.82 -13.31
C ALA A 79 4.81 -2.34 -12.14
N LEU A 80 5.10 -1.14 -11.60
CA LEU A 80 4.30 -0.51 -10.55
C LEU A 80 2.87 -0.25 -11.01
N LYS A 81 2.70 0.25 -12.24
CA LYS A 81 1.38 0.47 -12.84
C LYS A 81 0.59 -0.83 -12.94
N SER A 82 1.24 -1.92 -13.40
CA SER A 82 0.61 -3.24 -13.49
C SER A 82 0.17 -3.76 -12.12
N LEU A 83 0.98 -3.55 -11.08
CA LEU A 83 0.69 -3.95 -9.70
C LEU A 83 -0.47 -3.15 -9.11
N ALA A 84 -0.45 -1.83 -9.26
CA ALA A 84 -1.53 -0.95 -8.81
C ALA A 84 -2.86 -1.34 -9.50
N VAL A 85 -2.84 -1.55 -10.82
CA VAL A 85 -4.01 -2.00 -11.58
C VAL A 85 -4.46 -3.39 -11.13
N ALA A 86 -3.57 -4.34 -10.87
CA ALA A 86 -3.94 -5.67 -10.42
C ALA A 86 -4.59 -5.66 -9.03
N ALA A 87 -4.01 -4.91 -8.09
CA ALA A 87 -4.51 -4.78 -6.73
C ALA A 87 -5.89 -4.12 -6.70
N ILE A 88 -6.06 -3.02 -7.45
CA ILE A 88 -7.31 -2.24 -7.51
C ILE A 88 -8.37 -2.92 -8.40
N GLY A 89 -7.97 -3.46 -9.54
CA GLY A 89 -8.87 -4.02 -10.55
C GLY A 89 -9.56 -5.31 -10.15
N VAL A 90 -8.82 -6.30 -9.61
CA VAL A 90 -9.40 -7.63 -9.29
C VAL A 90 -9.60 -7.82 -7.78
N GLY A 91 -8.74 -7.23 -6.95
CA GLY A 91 -8.87 -7.27 -5.48
C GLY A 91 -9.72 -6.12 -4.92
N GLY A 92 -9.63 -4.96 -5.56
CA GLY A 92 -10.29 -3.73 -5.16
C GLY A 92 -11.72 -3.59 -5.67
N ALA A 93 -12.04 -3.97 -6.90
CA ALA A 93 -13.36 -3.69 -7.52
C ALA A 93 -14.57 -4.13 -6.69
N THR A 94 -14.50 -5.25 -5.96
CA THR A 94 -15.60 -5.67 -5.07
C THR A 94 -15.69 -4.84 -3.79
N VAL A 95 -14.55 -4.45 -3.21
CA VAL A 95 -14.48 -3.66 -1.97
C VAL A 95 -14.78 -2.19 -2.26
N LEU A 96 -14.15 -1.64 -3.30
CA LEU A 96 -14.45 -0.34 -3.89
C LEU A 96 -15.90 -0.29 -4.35
N GLY A 97 -16.41 -1.29 -5.07
CA GLY A 97 -17.80 -1.33 -5.54
C GLY A 97 -18.82 -1.29 -4.40
N LYS A 98 -18.58 -2.03 -3.31
CA LYS A 98 -19.43 -1.95 -2.11
C LYS A 98 -19.35 -0.60 -1.42
N THR A 99 -18.15 -0.01 -1.35
CA THR A 99 -17.95 1.26 -0.69
C THR A 99 -18.53 2.42 -1.50
N VAL A 100 -18.36 2.40 -2.82
CA VAL A 100 -18.98 3.33 -3.76
C VAL A 100 -20.49 3.17 -3.76
N ALA A 101 -21.04 1.95 -3.79
CA ALA A 101 -22.48 1.73 -3.69
C ALA A 101 -23.05 2.23 -2.36
N ALA A 102 -22.36 1.98 -1.24
CA ALA A 102 -22.75 2.48 0.07
C ALA A 102 -22.66 4.02 0.18
N ASN A 103 -21.70 4.64 -0.50
CA ASN A 103 -21.55 6.10 -0.54
C ASN A 103 -22.55 6.75 -1.49
N LEU A 104 -22.85 6.12 -2.63
CA LEU A 104 -23.84 6.60 -3.60
C LEU A 104 -25.28 6.47 -3.06
N PHE A 105 -25.58 5.42 -2.30
CA PHE A 105 -26.86 5.29 -1.59
C PHE A 105 -27.07 6.42 -0.56
N LYS A 106 -25.97 6.97 0.01
CA LYS A 106 -26.01 8.12 0.93
C LYS A 106 -26.12 9.48 0.22
N LEU A 107 -26.05 9.53 -1.11
CA LEU A 107 -26.24 10.74 -1.93
C LEU A 107 -27.70 10.97 -2.36
N ILE A 108 -28.65 10.12 -1.93
CA ILE A 108 -30.08 10.34 -2.14
C ILE A 108 -30.54 11.54 -1.27
N PRO A 109 -31.06 12.63 -1.86
CA PRO A 109 -31.49 13.82 -1.11
C PRO A 109 -32.64 13.45 -0.16
N GLY A 110 -32.50 13.77 1.12
CA GLY A 110 -33.53 13.54 2.15
C GLY A 110 -33.16 12.56 3.27
N ALA A 111 -32.16 11.67 3.07
CA ALA A 111 -31.74 10.70 4.09
C ALA A 111 -30.25 10.73 4.47
N GLY A 112 -29.36 11.38 3.70
CA GLY A 112 -27.90 11.21 3.88
C GLY A 112 -26.99 12.43 3.72
N SER A 113 -27.53 13.62 3.44
CA SER A 113 -26.74 14.75 2.94
C SER A 113 -25.78 15.41 3.94
N VAL A 114 -25.93 15.17 5.25
CA VAL A 114 -25.05 15.77 6.29
C VAL A 114 -23.77 14.95 6.53
N VAL A 115 -23.70 13.70 6.05
CA VAL A 115 -22.57 12.78 6.32
C VAL A 115 -21.73 12.46 5.07
N GLY A 116 -22.18 12.87 3.88
CA GLY A 116 -21.56 12.48 2.60
C GLY A 116 -20.14 13.02 2.33
N GLY A 117 -19.80 14.20 2.85
CA GLY A 117 -18.51 14.87 2.59
C GLY A 117 -17.32 14.30 3.37
N VAL A 118 -17.54 13.83 4.59
CA VAL A 118 -16.47 13.25 5.44
C VAL A 118 -16.11 11.83 5.00
N ILE A 119 -17.05 11.11 4.36
CA ILE A 119 -16.87 9.71 4.00
C ILE A 119 -16.08 9.52 2.68
N SER A 120 -16.11 10.48 1.74
CA SER A 120 -15.39 10.35 0.45
C SER A 120 -13.87 10.49 0.59
N ALA A 121 -13.40 11.53 1.30
CA ALA A 121 -11.98 11.74 1.63
C ALA A 121 -11.43 10.58 2.49
N GLY A 122 -12.21 10.14 3.48
CA GLY A 122 -11.86 9.00 4.33
C GLY A 122 -11.75 7.68 3.54
N THR A 123 -12.56 7.47 2.51
CA THR A 123 -12.52 6.26 1.69
C THR A 123 -11.28 6.23 0.80
N ALA A 124 -10.96 7.33 0.11
CA ALA A 124 -9.78 7.43 -0.75
C ALA A 124 -8.49 7.24 0.06
N GLY A 125 -8.38 7.94 1.21
CA GLY A 125 -7.25 7.77 2.13
C GLY A 125 -7.11 6.32 2.61
N VAL A 126 -8.20 5.61 2.90
CA VAL A 126 -8.14 4.19 3.30
C VAL A 126 -7.59 3.28 2.20
N ILE A 127 -8.00 3.50 0.95
CA ILE A 127 -7.50 2.69 -0.18
C ILE A 127 -6.00 2.94 -0.36
N THR A 128 -5.56 4.19 -0.31
CA THR A 128 -4.14 4.56 -0.39
C THR A 128 -3.34 3.95 0.76
N LEU A 129 -3.83 4.05 2.01
CA LEU A 129 -3.21 3.42 3.18
C LEU A 129 -3.11 1.90 3.02
N ALA A 130 -4.19 1.24 2.60
CA ALA A 130 -4.23 -0.20 2.46
C ALA A 130 -3.29 -0.69 1.36
N LEU A 131 -3.26 -0.01 0.20
CA LEU A 131 -2.37 -0.36 -0.91
C LEU A 131 -0.91 -0.09 -0.55
N GLY A 132 -0.63 1.06 0.07
CA GLY A 132 0.71 1.42 0.53
C GLY A 132 1.26 0.40 1.52
N LYS A 133 0.49 0.05 2.56
CA LYS A 133 0.87 -0.98 3.54
C LYS A 133 1.04 -2.36 2.90
N ALA A 134 0.16 -2.74 1.98
CA ALA A 134 0.30 -4.00 1.26
C ALA A 134 1.58 -4.05 0.41
N TYR A 135 1.94 -2.93 -0.22
CA TYR A 135 3.17 -2.85 -1.00
C TYR A 135 4.42 -2.89 -0.12
N ILE A 136 4.41 -2.25 1.05
CA ILE A 136 5.50 -2.34 2.04
C ILE A 136 5.76 -3.81 2.45
N GLU A 137 4.71 -4.61 2.68
CA GLU A 137 4.88 -6.05 2.99
C GLU A 137 5.57 -6.81 1.86
N VAL A 138 5.29 -6.45 0.61
CA VAL A 138 5.94 -7.06 -0.56
C VAL A 138 7.39 -6.61 -0.68
N CYS A 139 7.70 -5.32 -0.48
CA CYS A 139 9.07 -4.81 -0.44
C CYS A 139 9.89 -5.45 0.69
N LYS A 140 9.26 -5.66 1.85
CA LYS A 140 9.85 -6.39 2.98
C LYS A 140 10.15 -7.84 2.62
N ALA A 141 9.22 -8.53 1.97
CA ALA A 141 9.44 -9.89 1.50
C ALA A 141 10.59 -9.99 0.49
N ILE A 142 10.74 -8.99 -0.38
CA ILE A 142 11.87 -8.89 -1.30
C ILE A 142 13.19 -8.79 -0.55
N LYS A 143 13.27 -7.88 0.42
CA LYS A 143 14.49 -7.66 1.20
C LYS A 143 14.88 -8.85 2.05
N MET A 144 13.91 -9.57 2.58
CA MET A 144 14.12 -10.81 3.32
C MET A 144 14.46 -12.02 2.43
N GLY A 145 14.63 -11.82 1.11
CA GLY A 145 14.93 -12.90 0.16
C GLY A 145 13.77 -13.88 -0.07
N LYS A 146 12.57 -13.59 0.45
CA LYS A 146 11.37 -14.43 0.32
C LYS A 146 10.69 -14.27 -1.04
N LEU A 147 11.01 -13.19 -1.76
CA LEU A 147 10.54 -12.92 -3.11
C LEU A 147 11.68 -12.27 -3.90
N ARG A 148 11.93 -12.66 -5.15
CA ARG A 148 12.91 -11.95 -5.97
C ARG A 148 12.29 -10.69 -6.57
N GLN A 149 13.09 -9.63 -6.76
CA GLN A 149 12.62 -8.36 -7.35
C GLN A 149 11.96 -8.57 -8.72
N ASN A 150 12.52 -9.45 -9.54
CA ASN A 150 11.99 -9.80 -10.86
C ASN A 150 10.70 -10.65 -10.81
N GLU A 151 10.39 -11.26 -9.66
CA GLU A 151 9.15 -12.02 -9.45
C GLU A 151 8.01 -11.12 -8.94
N LEU A 152 8.28 -9.84 -8.66
CA LEU A 152 7.28 -8.90 -8.16
C LEU A 152 6.09 -8.76 -9.14
N THR A 153 6.36 -8.66 -10.43
CA THR A 153 5.32 -8.53 -11.47
C THR A 153 4.75 -9.88 -11.93
N SER A 154 5.34 -10.98 -11.47
CA SER A 154 4.82 -12.32 -11.72
C SER A 154 3.47 -12.52 -11.03
N LYS A 155 2.82 -13.65 -11.32
CA LYS A 155 1.60 -14.05 -10.63
C LYS A 155 1.77 -14.06 -9.11
N ALA A 156 2.92 -14.54 -8.62
CA ALA A 156 3.19 -14.65 -7.18
C ALA A 156 3.22 -13.28 -6.49
N GLY A 157 3.94 -12.30 -7.04
CA GLY A 157 4.00 -10.95 -6.46
C GLY A 157 2.67 -10.19 -6.56
N LYS A 158 1.93 -10.38 -7.67
CA LYS A 158 0.56 -9.84 -7.82
C LYS A 158 -0.41 -10.45 -6.81
N ASP A 159 -0.36 -11.76 -6.61
CA ASP A 159 -1.23 -12.46 -5.66
C ASP A 159 -0.89 -12.07 -4.22
N MET A 160 0.40 -11.97 -3.88
CA MET A 160 0.85 -11.49 -2.57
C MET A 160 0.36 -10.08 -2.26
N LEU A 161 0.54 -9.15 -3.22
CA LEU A 161 0.06 -7.78 -3.08
C LEU A 161 -1.47 -7.75 -2.91
N LYS A 162 -2.20 -8.55 -3.69
CA LYS A 162 -3.66 -8.62 -3.64
C LYS A 162 -4.17 -9.16 -2.30
N GLU A 163 -3.57 -10.22 -1.78
CA GLU A 163 -3.98 -10.79 -0.49
C GLU A 163 -3.60 -9.88 0.67
N ALA A 164 -2.42 -9.26 0.65
CA ALA A 164 -2.03 -8.24 1.62
C ALA A 164 -2.99 -7.03 1.59
N PHE A 165 -3.35 -6.56 0.39
CA PHE A 165 -4.30 -5.46 0.20
C PHE A 165 -5.69 -5.80 0.77
N LYS A 166 -6.22 -6.99 0.45
CA LYS A 166 -7.49 -7.46 1.02
C LYS A 166 -7.43 -7.56 2.54
N ALA A 167 -6.32 -8.03 3.11
CA ALA A 167 -6.15 -8.13 4.55
C ALA A 167 -6.18 -6.74 5.20
N GLN A 168 -5.47 -5.76 4.63
CA GLN A 168 -5.49 -4.37 5.12
C GLN A 168 -6.91 -3.75 5.04
N MET A 169 -7.64 -4.02 3.95
CA MET A 169 -9.04 -3.55 3.82
C MET A 169 -10.00 -4.22 4.81
N LYS A 170 -9.71 -5.44 5.28
CA LYS A 170 -10.52 -6.15 6.29
C LYS A 170 -10.23 -5.69 7.73
N LYS A 171 -8.98 -5.37 8.05
CA LYS A 171 -8.56 -4.92 9.40
C LYS A 171 -9.24 -3.63 9.89
N LYS A 172 -9.90 -2.88 9.01
CA LYS A 172 -10.62 -1.65 9.37
C LYS A 172 -12.12 -1.84 9.61
N LYS A 173 -12.62 -3.09 9.61
CA LYS A 173 -14.02 -3.43 9.90
C LYS A 173 -14.29 -3.73 11.38
N GLU A 174 -13.25 -3.81 12.21
CA GLU A 174 -13.30 -3.91 13.67
C GLU A 174 -12.86 -2.58 14.28
#